data_AF-A0A259NFX0-F1
#
_entry.id   AF-A0A259NFX0-F1
#
_cell.length_a   1.000
_cell.length_b   1.000
_cell.length_c   1.000
_cell.angle_alpha   90.00
_cell.angle_beta   90.00
_cell.angle_gamma   90.00
#
_symmetry.space_group_name_H-M   'P 1'
#
loop_
_entity.id
_entity.type
_entity.pdbx_description
1 polymer ?
#
loop_
_entity_poly.entity_id
_entity_poly.type
_entity_poly.pdbx_seq_one_letter_code
_entity_poly.pdbx_strand_id
1 'polypeptide(L)' 'MIKSFKHKGVKRFYETGSKVGIQPDHANKLARQLAILDRATNPEDMNIPGWRLHPLVGDLSPHWAI' A
#
# COMPACT_ATOMS: atom_id res chain seq x y z
N MET A 1 0.70 -4.50 -10.46
CA MET A 1 2.14 -4.15 -10.47
C MET A 1 2.26 -2.71 -10.01
N ILE A 2 2.96 -2.44 -8.91
CA ILE A 2 3.14 -1.08 -8.38
C ILE A 2 4.05 -0.29 -9.32
N LYS A 3 3.58 0.87 -9.79
CA LYS A 3 4.27 1.68 -10.79
C LYS A 3 5.15 2.78 -10.21
N SER A 4 4.72 3.36 -9.09
CA SER A 4 5.40 4.49 -8.48
C SER A 4 5.10 4.57 -6.99
N PHE A 5 5.94 5.31 -6.28
CA PHE A 5 5.80 5.56 -4.85
C PHE A 5 6.02 7.03 -4.56
N LYS A 6 5.05 7.65 -3.89
CA LYS A 6 5.23 9.00 -3.32
C LYS A 6 6.12 8.98 -2.07
N HIS A 7 6.04 7.92 -1.27
CA HIS A 7 6.76 7.79 -0.01
C HIS A 7 8.08 7.01 -0.18
N LYS A 8 9.22 7.68 0.05
CA LYS A 8 10.57 7.10 -0.14
C LYS A 8 10.85 5.87 0.75
N GLY A 9 10.40 5.89 2.01
CA GLY A 9 10.55 4.76 2.94
C GLY A 9 9.80 3.50 2.49
N VAL A 10 8.51 3.62 2.12
CA VAL A 10 7.71 2.53 1.54
C VAL A 10 8.35 1.97 0.27
N LYS A 11 8.82 2.84 -0.64
CA LYS A 11 9.57 2.41 -1.85
C LYS A 11 10.78 1.54 -1.47
N ARG A 12 11.62 2.04 -0.56
CA ARG A 12 12.82 1.32 -0.12
C ARG A 12 12.46 -0.01 0.54
N PHE A 13 11.42 -0.03 1.36
CA PHE A 13 10.94 -1.25 2.01
C PHE A 13 10.47 -2.27 0.97
N TYR A 14 9.72 -1.84 -0.05
CA TYR A 14 9.29 -2.68 -1.16
C TYR A 14 10.46 -3.27 -1.95
N GLU A 15 11.46 -2.45 -2.29
CA GLU A 15 12.58 -2.85 -3.17
C GLU A 15 13.64 -3.69 -2.46
N THR A 16 13.86 -3.47 -1.15
CA THR A 16 15.04 -4.02 -0.44
C THR A 16 14.70 -4.75 0.86
N GLY A 17 13.46 -4.64 1.36
CA GLY A 17 13.08 -5.09 2.70
C GLY A 17 13.59 -4.21 3.85
N SER A 18 14.35 -3.14 3.56
CA SER A 18 14.84 -2.22 4.60
C SER A 18 13.69 -1.49 5.30
N LYS A 19 13.65 -1.57 6.63
CA LYS A 19 12.63 -0.89 7.47
C LYS A 19 12.94 0.60 7.72
N VAL A 20 14.03 1.12 7.17
CA VAL A 20 14.40 2.54 7.35
C VAL A 20 13.38 3.43 6.66
N GLY A 21 12.78 4.35 7.43
CA GLY A 21 11.78 5.30 6.93
C GLY A 21 10.35 4.75 6.87
N ILE A 22 10.07 3.63 7.53
CA ILE A 22 8.70 3.18 7.86
C ILE A 22 8.63 2.90 9.36
N GLN A 23 7.42 2.65 9.88
CA GLN A 23 7.24 2.13 11.24
C GLN A 23 7.58 0.63 11.27
N PRO A 24 8.63 0.18 11.99
CA PRO A 24 9.07 -1.22 11.99
C PRO A 24 7.99 -2.20 12.45
N ASP A 25 7.14 -1.80 13.41
CA ASP A 25 6.05 -2.61 13.93
C ASP A 25 4.96 -2.89 12.87
N HIS A 26 4.86 -2.01 11.88
CA HIS A 26 3.92 -2.16 10.77
C HIS A 26 4.49 -2.95 9.59
N ALA A 27 5.78 -3.30 9.60
CA ALA A 27 6.46 -3.89 8.45
C ALA A 27 5.75 -5.15 7.91
N ASN A 28 5.30 -6.03 8.80
CA ASN A 28 4.60 -7.26 8.39
C ASN A 28 3.24 -6.98 7.74
N LYS A 29 2.49 -6.00 8.25
CA LYS A 29 1.21 -5.59 7.64
C LYS A 29 1.45 -4.92 6.29
N LEU A 30 2.40 -3.98 6.23
CA LEU A 30 2.76 -3.25 5.02
C LEU A 30 3.27 -4.19 3.92
N ALA A 31 4.08 -5.19 4.26
CA ALA A 31 4.57 -6.19 3.31
C ALA A 31 3.42 -6.96 2.64
N ARG A 32 2.42 -7.39 3.42
CA ARG A 32 1.22 -8.05 2.89
C ARG A 32 0.41 -7.12 1.98
N GLN A 33 0.21 -5.86 2.39
CA GLN A 33 -0.51 -4.87 1.58
C GLN A 33 0.19 -4.63 0.24
N LEU A 34 1.51 -4.43 0.25
CA LEU A 34 2.28 -4.20 -0.97
C LEU A 34 2.29 -5.43 -1.89
N ALA A 35 2.42 -6.64 -1.35
CA ALA A 35 2.38 -7.86 -2.14
C ALA A 35 1.04 -8.07 -2.85
N ILE A 36 -0.08 -7.71 -2.20
CA ILE A 36 -1.41 -7.82 -2.81
C ILE A 36 -1.64 -6.68 -3.80
N LEU A 37 -1.22 -5.45 -3.48
CA LEU A 37 -1.29 -4.32 -4.41
C LEU A 37 -0.47 -4.55 -5.68
N ASP A 38 0.65 -5.25 -5.58
CA ASP A 38 1.50 -5.55 -6.74
C ASP A 38 0.86 -6.56 -7.70
N ARG A 39 -0.09 -7.39 -7.25
CA ARG A 39 -0.86 -8.30 -8.12
C ARG A 39 -2.28 -7.82 -8.43
N ALA A 40 -2.76 -6.78 -7.76
CA ALA A 40 -4.11 -6.25 -7.93
C ALA A 40 -4.33 -5.76 -9.39
N THR A 41 -5.50 -6.08 -9.91
CA THR A 41 -6.02 -5.70 -11.23
C THR A 41 -7.12 -4.64 -11.12
N ASN A 42 -7.78 -4.56 -9.97
CA ASN A 42 -8.83 -3.60 -9.66
C ASN A 42 -8.81 -3.25 -8.16
N PRO A 43 -9.48 -2.16 -7.71
CA PRO A 43 -9.47 -1.77 -6.29
C PRO A 43 -10.04 -2.82 -5.32
N GLU A 44 -11.04 -3.61 -5.74
CA GLU A 44 -11.69 -4.61 -4.88
C GLU A 44 -10.76 -5.76 -4.51
N ASP A 45 -9.69 -6.00 -5.28
CA ASP A 45 -8.63 -6.96 -4.93
C ASP A 45 -7.93 -6.59 -3.59
N MET A 46 -8.06 -5.33 -3.16
CA MET A 46 -7.54 -4.82 -1.89
C MET A 46 -8.58 -4.82 -0.75
N ASN A 47 -9.81 -5.28 -0.99
CA ASN A 47 -10.91 -5.29 -0.03
C ASN A 47 -10.81 -6.46 0.98
N ILE A 48 -9.69 -6.50 1.69
CA ILE A 48 -9.40 -7.56 2.65
C ILE A 48 -10.00 -7.19 4.03
N PRO A 49 -10.63 -8.14 4.73
CA PRO A 49 -11.17 -7.88 6.07
C PRO A 49 -10.15 -7.23 7.00
N GLY A 50 -10.56 -6.13 7.64
CA GLY A 50 -9.71 -5.35 8.54
C GLY A 50 -8.81 -4.31 7.86
N TRP A 51 -8.79 -4.23 6.52
CA TRP A 51 -8.09 -3.16 5.78
C TRP A 51 -8.99 -1.97 5.50
N ARG A 52 -10.31 -2.11 5.63
CA ARG A 52 -11.26 -0.98 5.52
C ARG A 52 -11.09 -0.21 4.21
N LEU A 53 -11.06 -0.93 3.09
CA LEU A 53 -10.98 -0.32 1.76
C LEU A 53 -12.10 0.71 1.57
N HIS A 54 -11.73 1.92 1.14
CA HIS A 54 -12.69 2.96 0.77
C HIS A 54 -12.12 3.91 -0.27
N PRO A 55 -12.97 4.48 -1.15
CA PRO A 55 -12.55 5.52 -2.08
C PRO A 55 -12.31 6.83 -1.33
N LEU A 56 -11.35 7.62 -1.81
CA LEU A 56 -11.11 8.97 -1.33
C LEU A 56 -11.94 9.98 -2.16
N VAL A 57 -12.32 11.08 -1.51
CA VAL A 57 -13.16 12.13 -2.09
C VAL A 57 -12.41 13.46 -2.21
N GLY A 58 -12.98 14.43 -2.94
CA GLY A 58 -12.36 15.75 -3.15
C GLY A 58 -11.12 15.67 -4.05
N ASP A 59 -10.08 16.42 -3.71
CA ASP A 59 -8.82 16.50 -4.48
C ASP A 59 -8.05 15.17 -4.58
N LEU A 60 -8.41 14.21 -3.75
CA LEU A 60 -7.84 12.86 -3.77
C LEU A 60 -8.67 11.90 -4.61
N SER A 61 -9.81 12.29 -5.19
CA SER A 61 -10.44 11.49 -6.22
C SER A 61 -9.51 11.40 -7.44
N PRO A 62 -9.28 10.21 -8.04
CA PRO A 62 -9.96 8.93 -7.85
C PRO A 62 -9.17 7.87 -7.03
N HIS A 63 -8.45 8.29 -5.99
CA HIS A 63 -7.60 7.40 -5.17
C HIS A 63 -8.42 6.57 -4.15
N TRP A 64 -7.76 5.54 -3.60
CA TRP A 64 -8.31 4.63 -2.60
C TRP A 64 -7.37 4.53 -1.39
N ALA A 65 -7.91 4.12 -0.23
CA ALA A 65 -7.16 3.91 1.00
C ALA A 65 -7.54 2.60 1.72
N ILE A 66 -6.58 2.06 2.49
CA ILE A 66 -6.62 0.80 3.27
C ILE A 66 -5.82 0.91 4.59
#